data_AF-A0A3D4PNL8-F1
#
_entry.id   AF-A0A3D4PNL8-F1
#
_cell.length_a   1.000
_cell.length_b   1.000
_cell.length_c   1.000
_cell.angle_alpha   90.00
_cell.angle_beta   90.00
_cell.angle_gamma   90.00
#
_symmetry.space_group_name_H-M   'P 1'
#
loop_
_entity.id
_entity.type
_entity.pdbx_description
1 polymer ?
#
loop_
_entity_poly.entity_id
_entity_poly.type
_entity_poly.pdbx_seq_one_letter_code
_entity_poly.pdbx_strand_id
1 'polypeptide(L)'
;MNHSAPSIANSASRAVPRTTRALLLAGAFAGPLFYASGIVQMLTRPGFDLRIHPLSQLSTGELGWIQMLTFIVVGLGLICLSIGHRRVVTGGLGRAAIPVLIAIGGLGFIAAGVFPQDPANGFPIGVADGPADEPT
;
A
#
# COMPACT_ATOMS: atom_id res chain seq x y z
N MET A 1 -52.94 -26.70 26.18
CA MET A 1 -51.48 -26.66 26.42
C MET A 1 -50.80 -26.94 25.09
N ASN A 2 -50.45 -25.90 24.33
CA ASN A 2 -49.83 -26.07 23.02
C ASN A 2 -48.36 -25.68 23.18
N HIS A 3 -47.47 -26.67 23.18
CA HIS A 3 -46.04 -26.45 23.15
C HIS A 3 -45.64 -26.03 21.73
N SER A 4 -45.60 -24.72 21.49
CA SER A 4 -44.95 -24.17 20.30
C SER A 4 -43.44 -24.42 20.43
N ALA A 5 -42.93 -25.35 19.62
CA ALA A 5 -41.49 -25.58 19.51
C ALA A 5 -40.80 -24.30 19.00
N PRO A 6 -39.65 -23.91 19.56
CA PRO A 6 -38.90 -22.77 19.06
C PRO A 6 -38.43 -23.07 17.64
N SER A 7 -38.88 -22.26 16.69
CA SER A 7 -38.32 -22.20 15.34
C SER A 7 -36.82 -21.95 15.47
N ILE A 8 -36.00 -22.95 15.11
CA ILE A 8 -34.55 -22.78 14.98
C ILE A 8 -34.37 -21.87 13.77
N ALA A 9 -34.42 -20.57 14.03
CA ALA A 9 -34.06 -19.55 13.09
C ALA A 9 -32.66 -19.89 12.57
N ASN A 10 -32.62 -20.27 11.31
CA ASN A 10 -31.43 -20.55 10.55
C ASN A 10 -30.50 -19.35 10.72
N SER A 11 -29.49 -19.48 11.57
CA SER A 11 -28.40 -18.51 11.72
C SER A 11 -27.58 -18.54 10.44
N ALA A 12 -28.16 -18.01 9.36
CA ALA A 12 -27.49 -17.80 8.10
C ALA A 12 -26.26 -16.94 8.42
N SER A 13 -25.09 -17.58 8.40
CA SER A 13 -23.80 -16.92 8.53
C SER A 13 -23.80 -15.79 7.51
N ARG A 14 -23.87 -14.54 7.95
CA ARG A 14 -24.03 -13.40 7.06
C ARG A 14 -22.74 -13.26 6.25
N ALA A 15 -22.67 -13.91 5.10
CA ALA A 15 -21.50 -13.94 4.26
C ALA A 15 -21.12 -12.50 3.86
N VAL A 16 -19.83 -12.18 3.93
CA VAL A 16 -19.32 -10.87 3.52
C VAL A 16 -19.67 -10.65 2.04
N PRO A 17 -20.27 -9.51 1.65
CA PRO A 17 -20.59 -9.24 0.26
C PRO A 17 -19.37 -9.40 -0.65
N ARG A 18 -19.54 -9.95 -1.85
CA ARG A 18 -18.43 -10.21 -2.79
C ARG A 18 -17.60 -8.96 -3.08
N THR A 19 -18.26 -7.80 -3.16
CA THR A 19 -17.61 -6.50 -3.35
C THR A 19 -16.71 -6.12 -2.17
N THR A 20 -17.17 -6.34 -0.94
CA THR A 20 -16.36 -6.12 0.26
C THR A 20 -15.18 -7.08 0.32
N ARG A 21 -15.37 -8.36 -0.06
CA ARG A 21 -14.27 -9.32 -0.18
C ARG A 21 -13.23 -8.87 -1.20
N ALA A 22 -13.65 -8.36 -2.36
CA ALA A 22 -12.74 -7.85 -3.38
C ALA A 22 -11.92 -6.65 -2.87
N LEU A 23 -12.56 -5.69 -2.18
CA LEU A 23 -11.86 -4.55 -1.56
C LEU A 23 -10.81 -4.98 -0.53
N LEU A 24 -11.16 -5.94 0.32
CA LEU A 24 -10.24 -6.49 1.33
C LEU A 24 -9.08 -7.25 0.69
N LEU A 25 -9.33 -8.02 -0.38
CA LEU A 25 -8.27 -8.72 -1.12
C LEU A 25 -7.34 -7.74 -1.83
N ALA A 26 -7.87 -6.72 -2.50
CA ALA A 26 -7.07 -5.66 -3.12
C ALA A 26 -6.15 -4.99 -2.09
N GLY A 27 -6.68 -4.71 -0.90
CA GLY A 27 -5.90 -4.23 0.24
C GLY A 27 -4.83 -5.20 0.73
N ALA A 28 -5.19 -6.48 0.89
CA ALA A 28 -4.29 -7.53 1.38
C ALA A 28 -3.09 -7.76 0.45
N PHE A 29 -3.28 -7.62 -0.85
CA PHE A 29 -2.20 -7.78 -1.84
C PHE A 29 -1.32 -6.53 -2.00
N ALA A 30 -1.71 -5.37 -1.47
CA ALA A 30 -0.94 -4.13 -1.61
C ALA A 30 0.48 -4.25 -1.04
N GLY A 31 0.63 -4.75 0.20
CA GLY A 31 1.95 -4.96 0.81
C GLY A 31 2.84 -5.94 0.05
N PRO A 32 2.37 -7.19 -0.22
CA PRO A 32 3.13 -8.15 -1.01
C PRO A 32 3.53 -7.63 -2.40
N LEU A 33 2.64 -6.92 -3.10
CA LEU A 33 2.94 -6.32 -4.39
C LEU A 33 4.07 -5.28 -4.30
N PHE A 34 4.02 -4.42 -3.27
CA PHE A 34 5.05 -3.42 -3.04
C PHE A 34 6.43 -4.05 -2.87
N TYR A 35 6.54 -5.03 -1.96
CA TYR A 35 7.81 -5.70 -1.70
C TYR A 35 8.31 -6.54 -2.87
N ALA A 36 7.41 -7.27 -3.55
CA ALA A 36 7.80 -8.04 -4.73
C ALA A 36 8.37 -7.14 -5.83
N SER A 37 7.68 -6.04 -6.14
CA SER A 37 8.16 -5.05 -7.12
C SER A 37 9.49 -4.44 -6.69
N GLY A 38 9.62 -4.03 -5.42
CA GLY A 38 10.85 -3.45 -4.89
C GLY A 38 12.04 -4.41 -4.92
N ILE A 39 11.84 -5.68 -4.57
CA ILE A 39 12.87 -6.72 -4.62
C ILE A 39 13.32 -6.96 -6.07
N VAL A 40 12.37 -7.10 -7.00
CA VAL A 40 12.71 -7.29 -8.43
C VAL A 40 13.51 -6.11 -8.95
N GLN A 41 13.09 -4.88 -8.65
CA GLN A 41 13.82 -3.68 -9.06
C GLN A 41 15.20 -3.60 -8.41
N MET A 42 15.33 -3.87 -7.11
CA MET A 42 16.62 -3.90 -6.41
C MET A 42 17.60 -4.90 -7.04
N LEU A 43 17.13 -6.08 -7.45
CA LEU A 43 17.98 -7.10 -8.07
C LEU A 43 18.34 -6.79 -9.53
N THR A 44 17.56 -5.94 -10.20
CA THR A 44 17.73 -5.63 -11.63
C THR A 44 18.38 -4.27 -11.88
N ARG A 45 18.40 -3.37 -10.89
CA ARG A 45 18.90 -1.99 -10.99
C ARG A 45 20.37 -1.91 -10.55
N PRO A 46 21.32 -1.71 -11.46
CA PRO A 46 22.73 -1.54 -11.10
C PRO A 46 22.93 -0.31 -10.19
N GLY A 47 23.82 -0.44 -9.22
CA GLY A 47 24.15 0.64 -8.27
C GLY A 47 23.13 0.84 -7.14
N PHE A 48 22.04 0.07 -7.07
CA PHE A 48 21.14 0.13 -5.92
C PHE A 48 21.70 -0.71 -4.75
N ASP A 49 21.98 -0.08 -3.60
CA ASP A 49 22.34 -0.76 -2.36
C ASP A 49 21.31 -0.43 -1.27
N LEU A 50 20.60 -1.46 -0.78
CA LEU A 50 19.56 -1.34 0.25
C LEU A 50 20.08 -0.75 1.58
N ARG A 51 21.40 -0.78 1.82
CA ARG A 51 22.02 -0.23 3.04
C ARG A 51 22.04 1.29 3.05
N ILE A 52 22.03 1.92 1.88
CA ILE A 52 22.18 3.37 1.72
C ILE A 52 21.05 4.01 0.87
N HIS A 53 20.37 3.23 0.03
CA HIS A 53 19.28 3.68 -0.81
C HIS A 53 17.93 3.19 -0.28
N PRO A 54 17.01 4.10 0.09
CA PRO A 54 15.64 3.72 0.42
C PRO A 54 14.91 3.17 -0.82
N LEU A 55 13.94 2.29 -0.60
CA LEU A 55 13.09 1.72 -1.67
C LEU A 55 12.36 2.79 -2.49
N SER A 56 12.06 3.96 -1.92
CA SER A 56 11.49 5.10 -2.67
C SER A 56 12.44 5.65 -3.71
N GLN A 57 13.75 5.50 -3.53
CA GLN A 57 14.75 5.95 -4.48
C GLN A 57 14.73 5.13 -5.77
N LEU A 58 14.14 3.94 -5.77
CA LEU A 58 13.81 3.19 -7.00
C LEU A 58 12.80 3.92 -7.90
N SER A 59 12.22 5.05 -7.49
CA SER A 59 11.43 5.92 -8.37
C SER A 59 12.27 6.81 -9.29
N THR A 60 13.59 6.78 -9.17
CA THR A 60 14.51 7.58 -10.00
C THR A 60 15.05 6.81 -11.22
N GLY A 61 15.63 7.54 -12.17
CA GLY A 61 16.24 6.98 -13.38
C GLY A 61 15.24 6.42 -14.40
N GLU A 62 15.75 5.77 -15.45
CA GLU A 62 14.96 5.34 -16.61
C GLU A 62 13.76 4.43 -16.27
N LEU A 63 13.94 3.50 -15.32
CA LEU A 63 12.89 2.58 -14.87
C LEU A 63 12.10 3.10 -13.66
N GLY A 64 12.28 4.37 -13.27
CA GLY A 64 11.67 4.97 -12.09
C GLY A 64 10.15 4.90 -12.07
N TRP A 65 9.54 4.98 -13.25
CA TRP A 65 8.10 4.91 -13.43
C TRP A 65 7.49 3.59 -12.91
N ILE A 66 8.25 2.49 -12.88
CA ILE A 66 7.77 1.19 -12.34
C ILE A 66 7.48 1.33 -10.85
N GLN A 67 8.39 1.96 -10.11
CA GLN A 67 8.19 2.19 -8.68
C GLN A 67 7.10 3.24 -8.42
N MET A 68 7.01 4.28 -9.25
CA MET A 68 5.93 5.26 -9.18
C MET A 68 4.55 4.59 -9.35
N LEU A 69 4.37 3.74 -10.36
CA LEU A 69 3.14 2.98 -10.56
C LEU A 69 2.89 2.00 -9.42
N THR A 70 3.93 1.34 -8.91
CA THR A 70 3.81 0.46 -7.74
C THR A 70 3.26 1.24 -6.54
N PHE A 71 3.79 2.43 -6.26
CA PHE A 71 3.29 3.30 -5.20
C PHE A 71 1.81 3.67 -5.39
N ILE A 72 1.40 4.04 -6.60
CA ILE A 72 -0.01 4.38 -6.90
C ILE A 72 -0.92 3.17 -6.69
N VAL A 73 -0.57 2.00 -7.25
CA VAL A 73 -1.38 0.78 -7.14
C VAL A 73 -1.52 0.33 -5.69
N VAL A 74 -0.42 0.37 -4.93
CA VAL A 74 -0.41 0.06 -3.49
C VAL A 74 -1.28 1.04 -2.72
N GLY A 75 -1.17 2.34 -3.02
CA GLY A 75 -2.00 3.37 -2.43
C GLY A 75 -3.50 3.15 -2.69
N LEU A 76 -3.88 2.83 -3.92
CA LEU A 76 -5.27 2.46 -4.27
C LEU A 76 -5.73 1.19 -3.53
N GLY A 77 -4.85 0.20 -3.37
CA GLY A 77 -5.11 -0.99 -2.56
C GLY A 77 -5.40 -0.65 -1.10
N LEU A 78 -4.64 0.26 -0.49
CA LEU A 78 -4.89 0.76 0.86
C LEU A 78 -6.22 1.53 0.96
N ILE A 79 -6.59 2.34 -0.05
CA ILE A 79 -7.92 2.96 -0.09
C ILE A 79 -9.03 1.89 -0.13
N CYS A 80 -8.85 0.83 -0.93
CA CYS A 80 -9.77 -0.31 -0.93
C CYS A 80 -9.87 -0.98 0.44
N LEU A 81 -8.73 -1.17 1.13
CA LEU A 81 -8.69 -1.73 2.48
C LEU A 81 -9.45 -0.85 3.48
N SER A 82 -9.28 0.47 3.41
CA SER A 82 -10.00 1.43 4.26
C SER A 82 -11.52 1.31 4.09
N ILE A 83 -11.98 1.26 2.84
CA ILE A 83 -13.41 1.11 2.53
C ILE A 83 -13.91 -0.27 2.98
N GLY A 84 -13.16 -1.33 2.71
CA GLY A 84 -13.48 -2.70 3.12
C GLY A 84 -13.59 -2.82 4.64
N HIS A 85 -12.65 -2.22 5.38
CA HIS A 85 -12.63 -2.18 6.84
C HIS A 85 -13.89 -1.51 7.40
N ARG A 86 -14.29 -0.34 6.87
CA ARG A 86 -15.53 0.35 7.27
C ARG A 86 -16.78 -0.50 7.09
N ARG A 87 -16.77 -1.45 6.14
CA ARG A 87 -17.91 -2.33 5.84
C ARG A 87 -17.97 -3.56 6.74
N VAL A 88 -16.85 -4.00 7.33
CA VAL A 88 -16.80 -5.23 8.14
C VAL A 88 -16.65 -4.98 9.64
N VAL A 89 -16.04 -3.87 10.04
CA VAL A 89 -15.86 -3.51 11.45
C VAL A 89 -16.97 -2.58 11.91
N THR A 90 -17.87 -3.07 12.75
CA THR A 90 -19.10 -2.36 13.16
C THR A 90 -19.03 -1.71 14.55
N GLY A 91 -18.03 -2.04 15.37
CA GLY A 91 -17.89 -1.54 16.74
C GLY A 91 -16.44 -1.38 17.22
N GLY A 92 -16.28 -0.73 18.39
CA GLY A 92 -14.98 -0.46 19.02
C GLY A 92 -14.23 0.77 18.46
N LEU A 93 -13.17 1.19 19.16
CA LEU A 93 -12.33 2.34 18.79
C LEU A 93 -11.72 2.19 17.38
N GLY A 94 -11.40 0.95 16.99
CA GLY A 94 -10.84 0.64 15.68
C GLY A 94 -11.77 0.94 14.50
N ARG A 95 -13.09 0.99 14.71
CA ARG A 95 -14.06 1.26 13.63
C ARG A 95 -13.81 2.60 12.93
N ALA A 96 -13.50 3.64 13.69
CA ALA A 96 -13.34 4.99 13.16
C ALA A 96 -11.89 5.33 12.82
N ALA A 97 -10.94 4.99 13.71
CA ALA A 97 -9.55 5.40 13.57
C ALA A 97 -8.80 4.63 12.46
N ILE A 98 -8.92 3.29 12.44
CA ILE A 98 -8.18 2.43 11.49
C ILE A 98 -8.41 2.81 10.02
N PRO A 99 -9.66 2.96 9.52
CA PRO A 99 -9.83 3.27 8.11
C PRO A 99 -9.33 4.68 7.74
N VAL A 100 -9.33 5.63 8.68
CA VAL A 100 -8.76 6.96 8.46
C VAL A 100 -7.24 6.86 8.34
N LEU A 101 -6.56 6.17 9.26
CA LEU A 101 -5.12 5.97 9.20
C LEU A 101 -4.69 5.24 7.92
N ILE A 102 -5.42 4.18 7.54
CA ILE A 102 -5.16 3.45 6.30
C ILE A 102 -5.36 4.36 5.07
N ALA A 103 -6.41 5.19 5.06
CA ALA A 103 -6.67 6.11 3.96
C ALA A 103 -5.57 7.17 3.84
N ILE A 104 -5.10 7.74 4.95
CA ILE A 104 -3.97 8.68 4.98
C ILE A 104 -2.71 8.01 4.42
N GLY A 105 -2.41 6.79 4.86
CA GLY A 105 -1.30 6.00 4.30
C GLY A 105 -1.44 5.78 2.79
N GLY A 106 -2.63 5.39 2.33
CA GLY A 106 -2.91 5.20 0.90
C GLY A 106 -2.72 6.47 0.07
N LEU A 107 -3.16 7.63 0.57
CA LEU A 107 -2.94 8.92 -0.07
C LEU A 107 -1.46 9.30 -0.09
N GLY A 108 -0.71 9.02 0.99
CA GLY A 108 0.74 9.21 1.02
C GLY A 108 1.47 8.38 -0.03
N PHE A 109 1.06 7.12 -0.22
CA PHE A 109 1.58 6.25 -1.28
C PHE A 109 1.26 6.80 -2.68
N ILE A 110 0.03 7.26 -2.92
CA ILE A 110 -0.33 7.89 -4.20
C ILE A 110 0.52 9.14 -4.44
N ALA A 111 0.68 9.98 -3.42
CA ALA A 111 1.52 11.17 -3.50
C ALA A 111 2.99 10.81 -3.82
N ALA A 112 3.56 9.78 -3.20
CA ALA A 112 4.92 9.31 -3.50
C ALA A 112 5.09 8.80 -4.94
N GLY A 113 4.01 8.31 -5.58
CA GLY A 113 4.04 7.94 -6.99
C GLY A 113 3.87 9.12 -7.95
N VAL A 114 3.20 10.20 -7.52
CA VAL A 114 3.01 11.43 -8.32
C VAL A 114 4.20 12.38 -8.19
N PHE A 115 4.83 12.42 -7.02
CA PHE A 115 5.98 13.25 -6.69
C PHE A 115 7.18 12.34 -6.44
N PRO A 116 7.89 11.91 -7.50
CA PRO A 116 9.01 11.01 -7.35
C PRO A 116 10.16 11.66 -6.60
N GLN A 117 10.97 10.82 -5.95
CA GLN A 117 12.11 11.27 -5.17
C GLN A 117 13.20 11.83 -6.09
N ASP A 118 13.94 12.82 -5.62
CA ASP A 118 15.14 13.28 -6.32
C ASP A 118 16.27 12.23 -6.27
N PRO A 119 17.09 12.14 -7.33
CA PRO A 119 18.36 11.42 -7.32
C PRO A 119 19.27 11.85 -6.17
N ALA A 120 19.89 10.89 -5.49
CA ALA A 120 20.80 11.16 -4.36
C ALA A 120 21.77 10.00 -4.12
N ASN A 121 22.84 10.24 -3.36
CA ASN A 121 23.77 9.21 -2.87
C ASN A 121 24.32 8.29 -3.97
N GLY A 122 24.61 8.82 -5.17
CA GLY A 122 25.14 8.00 -6.26
C GLY A 122 24.13 7.14 -7.03
N PHE A 123 22.82 7.25 -6.73
CA PHE A 123 21.77 6.55 -7.48
C PHE A 123 20.71 7.49 -8.09
N PRO A 124 20.36 7.32 -9.39
CA PRO A 124 20.93 6.36 -10.35
C PRO A 124 22.40 6.66 -10.66
N ILE A 125 23.11 5.69 -11.27
CA ILE A 125 24.52 5.83 -11.63
C ILE A 125 24.73 7.12 -12.44
N GLY A 126 25.72 7.92 -12.05
CA GLY A 126 26.01 9.24 -12.63
C GLY A 126 25.59 10.42 -11.75
N VAL A 127 24.96 10.16 -10.60
CA VAL A 127 24.66 11.16 -9.57
C VAL A 127 25.85 11.28 -8.62
N ALA A 128 26.10 12.46 -8.06
CA ALA A 128 27.14 12.65 -7.06
C ALA A 128 26.82 11.90 -5.75
N ASP A 129 27.87 11.45 -5.06
CA ASP A 129 27.74 10.61 -3.85
C ASP A 129 27.33 11.39 -2.58
N GLY A 130 27.20 12.72 -2.64
CA GLY A 130 26.94 13.59 -1.48
C GLY A 130 25.89 14.70 -1.71
N PRO A 131 25.51 15.46 -0.66
CA PRO A 131 24.66 16.65 -0.81
C PRO A 131 25.32 17.59 -1.83
N ALA A 132 24.52 18.22 -2.70
CA ALA A 132 25.03 19.16 -3.69
C ALA A 132 26.03 20.12 -3.03
N ASP A 133 27.28 20.10 -3.50
CA ASP A 133 28.33 20.96 -2.99
C ASP A 133 27.81 22.41 -2.99
N GLU A 134 27.78 23.03 -1.81
CA GLU A 134 27.50 24.46 -1.68
C GLU A 134 28.56 25.21 -2.52
N PRO A 135 28.16 26.03 -3.51
CA PRO A 135 29.13 26.81 -4.26
C PRO A 135 29.70 27.89 -3.34
N THR A 136 30.98 27.76 -2.98
CA THR A 136 31.79 28.80 -2.32
C THR A 136 32.07 29.98 -3.25
#